data_AF-A0A524QAD4-F1
#
_entry.id   AF-A0A524QAD4-F1
#
_cell.length_a   1.000
_cell.length_b   1.000
_cell.length_c   1.000
_cell.angle_alpha   90.00
_cell.angle_beta   90.00
_cell.angle_gamma   90.00
#
_symmetry.space_group_name_H-M   'P 1'
#
loop_
_entity.id
_entity.type
_entity.pdbx_description
1 polymer ?
#
loop_
_entity_poly.entity_id
_entity_poly.type
_entity_poly.pdbx_seq_one_letter_code
_entity_poly.pdbx_strand_id
1 'polypeptide(L)'
;MNPALQFFSIIMRKTPFPGLLLFLIVLTLPPTITAQDSIARPKVGLALSGGGSHGLAHIGVMRVMEEAGLRPDLITGVSMGAIIGGLYSIGYSLDTMQNLFNQADLAAAMSDKIPENKIVFLEKRHFHNSVLALPITPKKLIFPPGLIRGQQVDNFLSYYFWSAADINDFSKLPIPFLCLATDILTGNKIILDKGYLPDAIRASIAIPSVFIPQKIDTMLLVDGGLARNFAASELLDMGADISIGSYTGFHRYDESGLESIDGLIKQVGFFTSIRDYDEQKKLVDILIEPEVKGLPSMSFNNVDTLIERGYRAALPYKEHFRRLADSLNRFGEQPLPERILNKKFYSFDRIKVTGNTVHSDEQIIGILDIAPGTDIDKDLLAERMELLYGNGWFETVRYRFDPGNDSLVLEIDCNENPKAILYGSVHYDDDLHSGLLVGISVKNLVTRRSAINIDTYIGEFYRIRINSIQFIDHNEKFGLAVNLNADKTEM
;
A
#
# COMPACT_ATOMS: atom_id res chain seq x y z
N MET A 1 5.18 39.99 79.59
CA MET A 1 5.17 38.94 80.64
C MET A 1 3.88 39.09 81.42
N ASN A 2 2.88 38.27 81.09
CA ASN A 2 1.56 38.31 81.72
C ASN A 2 1.01 36.86 81.75
N PRO A 3 0.35 36.41 82.83
CA PRO A 3 0.03 35.02 83.11
C PRO A 3 -1.33 34.65 82.54
N ALA A 4 -1.38 33.67 81.64
CA ALA A 4 -2.64 33.05 81.19
C ALA A 4 -2.45 31.55 80.85
N LEU A 5 -1.46 30.92 81.48
CA LEU A 5 -1.16 29.48 81.36
C LEU A 5 -1.77 28.65 82.52
N GLN A 6 -2.76 29.19 83.24
CA GLN A 6 -3.34 28.56 84.43
C GLN A 6 -4.85 28.29 84.35
N PHE A 7 -5.46 28.24 83.17
CA PHE A 7 -6.91 27.98 83.06
C PHE A 7 -7.33 26.68 82.35
N PHE A 8 -6.40 25.80 81.98
CA PHE A 8 -6.72 24.51 81.34
C PHE A 8 -6.11 23.29 82.05
N SER A 9 -6.01 23.31 83.38
CA SER A 9 -5.56 22.13 84.17
C SER A 9 -6.62 21.55 85.11
N ILE A 10 -7.88 22.01 85.05
CA ILE A 10 -8.95 21.51 85.90
C ILE A 10 -10.13 21.17 84.99
N ILE A 11 -10.59 19.92 85.09
CA ILE A 11 -11.60 19.23 84.24
C ILE A 11 -10.97 18.46 83.07
N MET A 12 -10.35 17.33 83.41
CA MET A 12 -10.68 16.00 82.85
C MET A 12 -9.75 14.95 83.46
N ARG A 13 -9.85 14.78 84.78
CA ARG A 13 -9.53 13.52 85.44
C ARG A 13 -10.86 12.78 85.65
N LYS A 14 -10.91 11.53 85.17
CA LYS A 14 -11.97 10.50 85.31
C LYS A 14 -12.95 10.36 84.14
N THR A 15 -12.52 9.66 83.10
CA THR A 15 -13.34 8.65 82.38
C THR A 15 -12.38 7.67 81.68
N PRO A 16 -12.61 6.34 81.75
CA PRO A 16 -11.71 5.36 81.15
C PRO A 16 -12.28 4.84 79.83
N PHE A 17 -12.29 5.61 78.73
CA PHE A 17 -12.63 5.02 77.42
C PHE A 17 -12.01 5.80 76.24
N PRO A 18 -10.70 5.66 75.97
CA PRO A 18 -10.12 6.12 74.70
C PRO A 18 -10.52 5.21 73.53
N GLY A 19 -10.90 3.96 73.81
CA GLY A 19 -11.22 2.96 72.77
C GLY A 19 -12.57 3.17 72.10
N LEU A 20 -13.58 3.72 72.80
CA LEU A 20 -14.93 3.85 72.25
C LEU A 20 -15.04 4.99 71.22
N LEU A 21 -14.28 6.07 71.41
CA LEU A 21 -14.27 7.21 70.48
C LEU A 21 -13.52 6.87 69.18
N LEU A 22 -12.46 6.06 69.27
CA LEU A 22 -11.73 5.56 68.10
C LEU A 22 -12.57 4.56 67.30
N PHE A 23 -13.38 3.74 67.98
CA PHE A 23 -14.29 2.78 67.34
C PHE A 23 -15.47 3.47 66.64
N LEU A 24 -15.96 4.61 67.17
CA LEU A 24 -17.02 5.41 66.53
C LEU A 24 -16.53 6.19 65.30
N ILE A 25 -15.25 6.59 65.24
CA ILE A 25 -14.66 7.27 64.07
C ILE A 25 -14.48 6.30 62.89
N VAL A 26 -14.21 5.01 63.16
CA VAL A 26 -14.10 3.97 62.12
C VAL A 26 -15.49 3.60 61.54
N LEU A 27 -16.57 3.78 62.29
CA LEU A 27 -17.94 3.51 61.84
C LEU A 27 -18.61 4.66 61.07
N THR A 28 -18.00 5.86 61.04
CA THR A 28 -18.51 7.02 60.28
C THR A 28 -17.74 7.32 59.00
N LEU A 29 -16.70 6.54 58.67
CA LEU A 29 -16.07 6.59 57.36
C LEU A 29 -16.99 5.87 56.37
N PRO A 30 -17.60 6.56 55.39
CA PRO A 30 -18.35 5.87 54.35
C PRO A 30 -17.39 4.87 53.70
N PRO A 31 -17.82 3.62 53.43
CA PRO A 31 -17.01 2.74 52.61
C PRO A 31 -16.81 3.46 51.29
N THR A 32 -15.58 3.92 51.03
CA THR A 32 -15.14 4.20 49.68
C THR A 32 -15.16 2.85 48.98
N ILE A 33 -16.33 2.49 48.47
CA ILE A 33 -16.48 1.52 47.41
C ILE A 33 -15.65 2.14 46.29
N THR A 34 -14.41 1.69 46.18
CA THR A 34 -13.63 1.88 44.96
C THR A 34 -14.53 1.38 43.85
N ALA A 35 -14.97 2.30 43.00
CA ALA A 35 -15.74 1.99 41.81
C ALA A 35 -15.08 0.77 41.16
N GLN A 36 -15.88 -0.24 40.84
CA GLN A 36 -15.43 -1.38 40.05
C GLN A 36 -14.51 -0.88 38.95
N ASP A 37 -13.33 -1.50 38.83
CA ASP A 37 -12.52 -1.38 37.61
C ASP A 37 -13.51 -1.49 36.44
N SER A 38 -13.69 -0.39 35.72
CA SER A 38 -14.59 -0.36 34.58
C SER A 38 -14.08 -1.43 33.62
N ILE A 39 -14.80 -2.55 33.52
CA ILE A 39 -14.40 -3.65 32.63
C ILE A 39 -14.37 -3.05 31.23
N ALA A 40 -13.17 -2.91 30.67
CA ALA A 40 -12.99 -2.34 29.35
C ALA A 40 -13.77 -3.19 28.34
N ARG A 41 -14.42 -2.52 27.37
CA ARG A 41 -15.12 -3.21 26.28
C ARG A 41 -14.12 -4.11 25.53
N PRO A 42 -14.39 -5.42 25.40
CA PRO A 42 -13.54 -6.32 24.62
C PRO A 42 -13.34 -5.81 23.18
N LYS A 43 -12.13 -5.91 22.66
CA LYS A 43 -11.77 -5.45 21.32
C LYS A 43 -12.02 -6.53 20.27
N VAL A 44 -12.71 -6.14 19.20
CA VAL A 44 -12.95 -6.99 18.03
C VAL A 44 -11.84 -6.77 17.01
N GLY A 45 -11.04 -7.78 16.74
CA GLY A 45 -10.05 -7.78 15.67
C GLY A 45 -10.58 -8.35 14.36
N LEU A 46 -10.13 -7.81 13.23
CA LEU A 46 -10.39 -8.35 11.90
C LEU A 46 -9.08 -8.61 11.12
N ALA A 47 -8.84 -9.86 10.77
CA ALA A 47 -7.73 -10.28 9.91
C ALA A 47 -8.19 -10.47 8.47
N LEU A 48 -7.54 -9.78 7.53
CA LEU A 48 -7.82 -9.83 6.09
C LEU A 48 -6.62 -10.42 5.34
N SER A 49 -6.81 -11.58 4.72
CA SER A 49 -5.72 -12.25 4.00
C SER A 49 -5.37 -11.56 2.68
N GLY A 50 -4.24 -11.98 2.08
CA GLY A 50 -3.99 -11.72 0.66
C GLY A 50 -4.78 -12.66 -0.25
N GLY A 51 -4.79 -12.37 -1.55
CA GLY A 51 -5.53 -13.14 -2.57
C GLY A 51 -5.61 -12.47 -3.96
N GLY A 52 -4.81 -11.43 -4.23
CA GLY A 52 -4.98 -10.61 -5.43
C GLY A 52 -6.38 -10.00 -5.50
N SER A 53 -7.06 -10.06 -6.64
CA SER A 53 -8.42 -9.55 -6.80
C SER A 53 -9.43 -10.23 -5.87
N HIS A 54 -9.19 -11.47 -5.43
CA HIS A 54 -10.08 -12.18 -4.52
C HIS A 54 -10.32 -11.44 -3.19
N GLY A 55 -9.36 -10.62 -2.76
CA GLY A 55 -9.50 -9.79 -1.56
C GLY A 55 -10.65 -8.76 -1.64
N LEU A 56 -11.20 -8.47 -2.82
CA LEU A 56 -12.43 -7.66 -2.94
C LEU A 56 -13.62 -8.29 -2.21
N ALA A 57 -13.62 -9.62 -2.00
CA ALA A 57 -14.64 -10.29 -1.20
C ALA A 57 -14.64 -9.85 0.28
N HIS A 58 -13.53 -9.32 0.80
CA HIS A 58 -13.49 -8.78 2.16
C HIS A 58 -14.52 -7.66 2.38
N ILE A 59 -14.78 -6.83 1.35
CA ILE A 59 -15.80 -5.77 1.42
C ILE A 59 -17.19 -6.37 1.70
N GLY A 60 -17.52 -7.49 1.06
CA GLY A 60 -18.78 -8.20 1.28
C GLY A 60 -18.90 -8.79 2.69
N VAL A 61 -17.80 -9.35 3.20
CA VAL A 61 -17.75 -9.87 4.58
C VAL A 61 -17.98 -8.74 5.59
N MET A 62 -17.26 -7.64 5.43
CA MET A 62 -17.40 -6.46 6.29
C MET A 62 -18.79 -5.85 6.19
N ARG A 63 -19.45 -5.92 5.02
CA ARG A 63 -20.82 -5.43 4.83
C ARG A 63 -21.81 -6.18 5.73
N VAL A 64 -21.70 -7.50 5.82
CA VAL A 64 -22.54 -8.29 6.74
C VAL A 64 -22.26 -7.94 8.21
N MET A 65 -21.00 -7.71 8.57
CA MET A 65 -20.63 -7.28 9.92
C MET A 65 -21.28 -5.92 10.26
N GLU A 66 -21.13 -4.91 9.38
CA GLU A 66 -21.70 -3.58 9.60
C GLU A 66 -23.24 -3.59 9.66
N GLU A 67 -23.89 -4.37 8.77
CA GLU A 67 -25.35 -4.56 8.80
C GLU A 67 -25.85 -5.22 10.10
N ALA A 68 -24.99 -6.00 10.76
CA ALA A 68 -25.26 -6.61 12.06
C ALA A 68 -24.90 -5.68 13.24
N GLY A 69 -24.39 -4.48 12.99
CA GLY A 69 -23.96 -3.52 14.01
C GLY A 69 -22.58 -3.80 14.59
N LEU A 70 -21.77 -4.66 13.96
CA LEU A 70 -20.44 -5.03 14.41
C LEU A 70 -19.35 -4.37 13.53
N ARG A 71 -18.39 -3.68 14.14
CA ARG A 71 -17.21 -3.16 13.44
C ARG A 71 -15.93 -3.56 14.17
N PRO A 72 -14.81 -3.77 13.44
CA PRO A 72 -13.54 -4.04 14.07
C PRO A 72 -13.00 -2.82 14.82
N ASP A 73 -12.34 -3.09 15.95
CA ASP A 73 -11.52 -2.17 16.72
C ASP A 73 -10.04 -2.22 16.30
N LEU A 74 -9.61 -3.30 15.65
CA LEU A 74 -8.23 -3.54 15.19
C LEU A 74 -8.26 -4.27 13.85
N ILE A 75 -7.35 -3.93 12.93
CA ILE A 75 -7.27 -4.58 11.62
C ILE A 75 -5.84 -5.01 11.30
N THR A 76 -5.69 -6.24 10.82
CA THR A 76 -4.46 -6.69 10.16
C THR A 76 -4.74 -7.04 8.71
N GLY A 77 -3.86 -6.64 7.79
CA GLY A 77 -4.02 -6.94 6.37
C GLY A 77 -2.76 -7.51 5.71
N VAL A 78 -2.96 -8.35 4.68
CA VAL A 78 -1.87 -8.83 3.80
C VAL A 78 -2.27 -8.64 2.35
N SER A 79 -1.36 -8.14 1.50
CA SER A 79 -1.63 -7.94 0.06
C SER A 79 -2.91 -7.12 -0.17
N MET A 80 -3.88 -7.62 -0.94
CA MET A 80 -5.19 -6.96 -1.10
C MET A 80 -5.91 -6.72 0.23
N GLY A 81 -5.76 -7.61 1.23
CA GLY A 81 -6.27 -7.38 2.57
C GLY A 81 -5.65 -6.16 3.26
N ALA A 82 -4.40 -5.80 2.93
CA ALA A 82 -3.77 -4.56 3.40
C ALA A 82 -4.37 -3.32 2.74
N ILE A 83 -4.72 -3.38 1.44
CA ILE A 83 -5.42 -2.29 0.75
C ILE A 83 -6.80 -2.07 1.37
N ILE A 84 -7.63 -3.12 1.45
CA ILE A 84 -8.99 -3.03 2.00
C ILE A 84 -8.97 -2.61 3.47
N GLY A 85 -8.13 -3.26 4.27
CA GLY A 85 -7.98 -2.98 5.69
C GLY A 85 -7.49 -1.56 5.94
N GLY A 86 -6.49 -1.11 5.19
CA GLY A 86 -5.97 0.24 5.29
C GLY A 86 -7.01 1.30 4.92
N LEU A 87 -7.71 1.15 3.79
CA LEU A 87 -8.75 2.10 3.35
C LEU A 87 -9.86 2.22 4.40
N TYR A 88 -10.32 1.09 4.93
CA TYR A 88 -11.32 1.10 5.98
C TYR A 88 -10.81 1.74 7.27
N SER A 89 -9.54 1.49 7.62
CA SER A 89 -8.90 2.03 8.83
C SER A 89 -8.79 3.56 8.85
N ILE A 90 -8.74 4.20 7.68
CA ILE A 90 -8.74 5.67 7.54
C ILE A 90 -10.14 6.26 7.32
N GLY A 91 -11.18 5.42 7.31
CA GLY A 91 -12.58 5.83 7.31
C GLY A 91 -13.31 5.76 5.97
N TYR A 92 -12.78 5.05 4.96
CA TYR A 92 -13.57 4.75 3.75
C TYR A 92 -14.78 3.86 4.10
N SER A 93 -15.97 4.25 3.65
CA SER A 93 -17.13 3.37 3.73
C SER A 93 -17.05 2.25 2.70
N LEU A 94 -17.73 1.13 2.98
CA LEU A 94 -17.78 -0.02 2.08
C LEU A 94 -18.34 0.35 0.70
N ASP A 95 -19.33 1.26 0.64
CA ASP A 95 -19.89 1.75 -0.63
C ASP A 95 -18.90 2.61 -1.41
N THR A 96 -18.14 3.48 -0.73
CA THR A 96 -17.09 4.28 -1.39
C THR A 96 -15.98 3.38 -1.90
N MET A 97 -15.58 2.35 -1.15
CA MET A 97 -14.61 1.36 -1.62
C MET A 97 -15.13 0.58 -2.82
N GLN A 98 -16.37 0.09 -2.79
CA GLN A 98 -16.97 -0.60 -3.93
C GLN A 98 -17.02 0.30 -5.18
N ASN A 99 -17.45 1.56 -5.03
CA ASN A 99 -17.46 2.52 -6.14
C ASN A 99 -16.05 2.82 -6.65
N LEU A 100 -15.08 2.96 -5.75
CA LEU A 100 -13.67 3.13 -6.10
C LEU A 100 -13.19 1.95 -6.94
N PHE A 101 -13.42 0.71 -6.53
CA PHE A 101 -12.95 -0.45 -7.29
C PHE A 101 -13.73 -0.70 -8.59
N ASN A 102 -14.99 -0.27 -8.67
CA ASN A 102 -15.78 -0.34 -9.91
C ASN A 102 -15.36 0.73 -10.93
N GLN A 103 -14.91 1.91 -10.48
CA GLN A 103 -14.55 3.04 -11.34
C GLN A 103 -13.06 3.11 -11.64
N ALA A 104 -12.23 2.75 -10.66
CA ALA A 104 -10.80 2.69 -10.85
C ALA A 104 -10.51 1.57 -11.86
N ASP A 105 -9.73 1.90 -12.88
CA ASP A 105 -9.11 0.88 -13.70
C ASP A 105 -7.99 0.24 -12.86
N LEU A 106 -8.37 -0.64 -11.93
CA LEU A 106 -7.44 -1.33 -11.05
C LEU A 106 -6.49 -2.21 -11.87
N ALA A 107 -6.91 -2.65 -13.07
CA ALA A 107 -6.01 -3.32 -14.01
C ALA A 107 -4.93 -2.36 -14.54
N ALA A 108 -5.28 -1.11 -14.85
CA ALA A 108 -4.31 -0.07 -15.19
C ALA A 108 -3.44 0.31 -13.99
N ALA A 109 -4.02 0.47 -12.80
CA ALA A 109 -3.28 0.78 -11.58
C ALA A 109 -2.27 -0.33 -11.22
N MET A 110 -2.64 -1.59 -11.44
CA MET A 110 -1.78 -2.76 -11.27
C MET A 110 -0.89 -3.03 -12.50
N SER A 111 -0.77 -2.06 -13.41
CA SER A 111 0.12 -2.07 -14.57
C SER A 111 1.00 -0.82 -14.59
N ASP A 112 2.02 -0.77 -15.44
CA ASP A 112 2.78 0.47 -15.68
C ASP A 112 2.28 1.28 -16.88
N LYS A 113 1.08 0.99 -17.40
CA LYS A 113 0.57 1.69 -18.58
C LYS A 113 0.20 3.13 -18.22
N ILE A 114 0.83 4.08 -18.90
CA ILE A 114 0.51 5.51 -18.82
C ILE A 114 -0.37 5.87 -20.03
N PRO A 115 -1.39 6.74 -19.86
CA PRO A 115 -2.07 7.36 -21.00
C PRO A 115 -1.09 8.03 -21.97
N GLU A 116 -1.25 7.77 -23.27
CA GLU A 116 -0.32 8.26 -24.31
C GLU A 116 -0.23 9.79 -24.38
N ASN A 117 -1.28 10.51 -23.98
CA ASN A 117 -1.30 11.97 -23.92
C ASN A 117 -0.41 12.55 -22.81
N LYS A 118 0.06 11.73 -21.87
CA LYS A 118 0.97 12.13 -20.79
C LYS A 118 2.44 11.85 -21.12
N ILE A 119 2.73 11.15 -22.22
CA ILE A 119 4.08 10.80 -22.64
C ILE A 119 4.60 11.84 -23.63
N VAL A 120 5.79 12.38 -23.38
CA VAL A 120 6.46 13.30 -24.31
C VAL A 120 6.67 12.63 -25.67
N PHE A 121 6.45 13.38 -26.75
CA PHE A 121 6.45 12.88 -28.14
C PHE A 121 7.64 11.96 -28.50
N LEU A 122 8.84 12.28 -27.99
CA LEU A 122 10.06 11.52 -28.29
C LEU A 122 10.05 10.12 -27.67
N GLU A 123 9.39 9.94 -26.52
CA GLU A 123 9.34 8.67 -25.78
C GLU A 123 8.20 7.76 -26.27
N LYS A 124 7.18 8.31 -26.94
CA LYS A 124 6.01 7.57 -27.42
C LYS A 124 6.35 6.36 -28.29
N ARG A 125 7.42 6.42 -29.08
CA ARG A 125 7.80 5.35 -30.01
C ARG A 125 8.22 4.06 -29.31
N HIS A 126 8.86 4.18 -28.15
CA HIS A 126 9.37 3.04 -27.39
C HIS A 126 8.32 2.50 -26.40
N PHE A 127 7.47 3.38 -25.89
CA PHE A 127 6.52 3.08 -24.81
C PHE A 127 5.41 2.08 -25.19
N HIS A 128 4.94 2.10 -26.45
CA HIS A 128 3.83 1.22 -26.89
C HIS A 128 4.26 0.07 -27.80
N ASN A 129 5.43 0.15 -28.43
CA ASN A 129 5.86 -0.82 -29.44
C ASN A 129 6.78 -1.90 -28.90
N SER A 130 7.06 -1.92 -27.59
CA SER A 130 8.01 -2.85 -26.96
C SER A 130 7.28 -3.77 -25.99
N VAL A 131 7.37 -5.07 -26.21
CA VAL A 131 6.90 -6.09 -25.23
C VAL A 131 7.93 -6.26 -24.12
N LEU A 132 9.21 -6.02 -24.43
CA LEU A 132 10.35 -6.16 -23.52
C LEU A 132 11.19 -4.88 -23.53
N ALA A 133 11.58 -4.41 -22.34
CA ALA A 133 12.55 -3.33 -22.15
C ALA A 133 13.59 -3.75 -21.10
N LEU A 134 14.82 -4.00 -21.52
CA LEU A 134 15.91 -4.49 -20.66
C LEU A 134 17.01 -3.44 -20.50
N PRO A 135 17.31 -2.98 -19.28
CA PRO A 135 18.46 -2.13 -19.03
C PRO A 135 19.78 -2.83 -19.40
N ILE A 136 20.68 -2.10 -20.05
CA ILE A 136 22.01 -2.59 -20.43
C ILE A 136 23.07 -1.78 -19.70
N THR A 137 24.07 -2.49 -19.16
CA THR A 137 25.33 -1.86 -18.71
C THR A 137 26.47 -2.34 -19.60
N PRO A 138 27.62 -1.62 -19.65
CA PRO A 138 28.76 -2.04 -20.48
C PRO A 138 29.29 -3.46 -20.20
N LYS A 139 28.93 -4.07 -19.07
CA LYS A 139 29.43 -5.38 -18.64
C LYS A 139 28.37 -6.48 -18.59
N LYS A 140 27.08 -6.14 -18.45
CA LYS A 140 25.99 -7.12 -18.26
C LYS A 140 24.65 -6.59 -18.78
N LEU A 141 23.86 -7.51 -19.33
CA LEU A 141 22.42 -7.34 -19.50
C LEU A 141 21.74 -7.50 -18.13
N ILE A 142 20.88 -6.55 -17.74
CA ILE A 142 20.16 -6.59 -16.47
C ILE A 142 18.74 -7.06 -16.75
N PHE A 143 18.36 -8.17 -16.14
CA PHE A 143 16.97 -8.61 -16.10
C PHE A 143 16.31 -8.00 -14.87
N PRO A 144 15.25 -7.18 -15.02
CA PRO A 144 14.54 -6.64 -13.87
C PRO A 144 13.86 -7.78 -13.08
N PRO A 145 13.81 -7.68 -11.74
CA PRO A 145 13.25 -8.73 -10.88
C PRO A 145 11.71 -8.85 -10.97
N GLY A 146 11.04 -7.91 -11.63
CA GLY A 146 9.60 -7.90 -11.90
C GLY A 146 9.30 -7.25 -13.24
N LEU A 147 8.14 -7.56 -13.81
CA LEU A 147 7.68 -7.01 -15.09
C LEU A 147 7.07 -5.61 -14.94
N ILE A 148 6.59 -5.28 -13.74
CA ILE A 148 5.89 -4.04 -13.41
C ILE A 148 6.70 -3.32 -12.32
N ARG A 149 7.17 -2.12 -12.64
CA ARG A 149 7.88 -1.16 -11.79
C ARG A 149 6.99 -0.70 -10.63
N GLY A 150 5.70 -0.52 -10.90
CA GLY A 150 4.67 -0.24 -9.90
C GLY A 150 4.31 1.24 -9.77
N GLN A 151 4.64 2.07 -10.76
CA GLN A 151 4.38 3.51 -10.70
C GLN A 151 2.91 3.85 -10.49
N GLN A 152 2.01 3.17 -11.21
CA GLN A 152 0.59 3.44 -11.10
C GLN A 152 0.01 2.94 -9.78
N VAL A 153 0.57 1.85 -9.24
CA VAL A 153 0.22 1.35 -7.91
C VAL A 153 0.63 2.37 -6.85
N ASP A 154 1.84 2.92 -6.94
CA ASP A 154 2.31 3.95 -5.99
C ASP A 154 1.42 5.19 -6.05
N ASN A 155 1.09 5.66 -7.26
CA ASN A 155 0.17 6.80 -7.44
C ASN A 155 -1.21 6.52 -6.85
N PHE A 156 -1.77 5.34 -7.13
CA PHE A 156 -3.06 4.90 -6.57
C PHE A 156 -3.02 4.92 -5.05
N LEU A 157 -2.01 4.31 -4.44
CA LEU A 157 -1.89 4.23 -2.98
C LEU A 157 -1.73 5.64 -2.39
N SER A 158 -0.78 6.44 -2.86
CA SER A 158 -0.58 7.79 -2.31
C SER A 158 -1.82 8.69 -2.49
N TYR A 159 -2.57 8.53 -3.59
CA TYR A 159 -3.80 9.29 -3.84
C TYR A 159 -4.94 8.91 -2.90
N TYR A 160 -5.21 7.61 -2.70
CA TYR A 160 -6.35 7.16 -1.88
C TYR A 160 -6.04 7.12 -0.39
N PHE A 161 -4.76 7.05 0.00
CA PHE A 161 -4.33 7.16 1.40
C PHE A 161 -3.89 8.56 1.81
N TRP A 162 -4.13 9.56 0.95
CA TRP A 162 -3.77 10.96 1.16
C TRP A 162 -4.12 11.49 2.56
N SER A 163 -5.30 11.17 3.08
CA SER A 163 -5.75 11.67 4.38
C SER A 163 -4.90 11.21 5.57
N ALA A 164 -4.13 10.15 5.41
CA ALA A 164 -3.25 9.59 6.44
C ALA A 164 -1.76 9.82 6.13
N ALA A 165 -1.43 10.68 5.16
CA ALA A 165 -0.05 10.86 4.70
C ALA A 165 0.90 11.40 5.78
N ASP A 166 0.40 12.08 6.82
CA ASP A 166 1.19 12.54 7.97
C ASP A 166 1.03 11.67 9.24
N ILE A 167 0.43 10.48 9.12
CA ILE A 167 0.28 9.55 10.23
C ILE A 167 1.35 8.46 10.12
N ASN A 168 2.44 8.63 10.87
CA ASN A 168 3.57 7.69 10.87
C ASN A 168 3.42 6.49 11.82
N ASP A 169 2.42 6.50 12.70
CA ASP A 169 2.17 5.44 13.68
C ASP A 169 0.77 4.90 13.43
N PHE A 170 0.67 3.68 12.91
CA PHE A 170 -0.61 3.14 12.43
C PHE A 170 -1.55 2.76 13.58
N SER A 171 -1.05 2.76 14.83
CA SER A 171 -1.91 2.65 16.01
C SER A 171 -2.77 3.90 16.24
N LYS A 172 -2.44 5.03 15.60
CA LYS A 172 -3.15 6.30 15.68
C LYS A 172 -4.14 6.53 14.53
N LEU A 173 -4.25 5.59 13.60
CA LEU A 173 -5.30 5.62 12.59
C LEU A 173 -6.68 5.47 13.29
N PRO A 174 -7.77 5.96 12.67
CA PRO A 174 -9.12 5.84 13.24
C PRO A 174 -9.48 4.43 13.70
N ILE A 175 -8.99 3.41 12.99
CA ILE A 175 -8.93 2.04 13.47
C ILE A 175 -7.45 1.62 13.41
N PRO A 176 -6.82 1.22 14.54
CA PRO A 176 -5.45 0.73 14.53
C PRO A 176 -5.24 -0.38 13.50
N PHE A 177 -4.17 -0.24 12.72
CA PHE A 177 -3.88 -1.10 11.59
C PHE A 177 -2.42 -1.56 11.58
N LEU A 178 -2.18 -2.76 11.06
CA LEU A 178 -0.87 -3.14 10.55
C LEU A 178 -1.03 -3.99 9.30
N CYS A 179 0.04 -4.07 8.51
CA CYS A 179 0.13 -5.03 7.43
C CYS A 179 1.44 -5.82 7.46
N LEU A 180 1.48 -6.93 6.74
CA LEU A 180 2.67 -7.76 6.64
C LEU A 180 3.33 -7.65 5.28
N ALA A 181 4.66 -7.67 5.30
CA ALA A 181 5.50 -7.92 4.13
C ALA A 181 6.46 -9.08 4.42
N THR A 182 7.15 -9.54 3.39
CA THR A 182 8.22 -10.54 3.52
C THR A 182 9.54 -9.90 3.13
N ASP A 183 10.55 -9.97 4.00
CA ASP A 183 11.92 -9.63 3.59
C ASP A 183 12.49 -10.75 2.72
N ILE A 184 12.69 -10.47 1.43
CA ILE A 184 13.13 -11.49 0.47
C ILE A 184 14.55 -11.99 0.73
N LEU A 185 15.36 -11.22 1.48
CA LEU A 185 16.74 -11.62 1.78
C LEU A 185 16.80 -12.65 2.92
N THR A 186 15.89 -12.55 3.89
CA THR A 186 15.87 -13.43 5.07
C THR A 186 14.74 -14.46 5.04
N GLY A 187 13.71 -14.24 4.21
CA GLY A 187 12.48 -15.02 4.19
C GLY A 187 11.56 -14.76 5.39
N ASN A 188 11.89 -13.79 6.24
CA ASN A 188 11.12 -13.51 7.45
C ASN A 188 9.92 -12.61 7.17
N LYS A 189 8.85 -12.80 7.94
CA LYS A 189 7.74 -11.85 8.00
C LYS A 189 8.22 -10.54 8.64
N ILE A 190 7.75 -9.43 8.09
CA ILE A 190 8.01 -8.08 8.59
C ILE A 190 6.65 -7.46 8.91
N ILE A 191 6.51 -6.97 10.14
CA ILE A 191 5.34 -6.22 10.59
C ILE A 191 5.55 -4.75 10.20
N LEU A 192 4.56 -4.19 9.51
CA LEU A 192 4.54 -2.79 9.09
C LEU A 192 3.38 -2.09 9.82
N ASP A 193 3.72 -1.48 10.94
CA ASP A 193 2.83 -0.77 11.87
C ASP A 193 3.17 0.73 11.99
N LYS A 194 4.16 1.20 11.23
CA LYS A 194 4.65 2.58 11.24
C LYS A 194 5.35 2.95 9.93
N GLY A 195 5.61 4.25 9.76
CA GLY A 195 6.22 4.85 8.57
C GLY A 195 5.17 5.45 7.65
N TYR A 196 5.46 5.55 6.36
CA TYR A 196 4.51 6.07 5.38
C TYR A 196 3.51 4.97 4.97
N LEU A 197 2.22 5.15 5.29
CA LEU A 197 1.18 4.13 5.07
C LEU A 197 1.11 3.60 3.63
N PRO A 198 1.17 4.45 2.57
CA PRO A 198 1.24 3.97 1.19
C PRO A 198 2.45 3.06 0.93
N ASP A 199 3.62 3.39 1.46
CA ASP A 199 4.83 2.56 1.30
C ASP A 199 4.66 1.20 1.99
N ALA A 200 4.08 1.18 3.19
CA ALA A 200 3.83 -0.06 3.91
C ALA A 200 2.89 -1.00 3.14
N ILE A 201 1.79 -0.45 2.60
CA ILE A 201 0.82 -1.21 1.82
C ILE A 201 1.43 -1.64 0.47
N ARG A 202 2.21 -0.77 -0.19
CA ARG A 202 2.93 -1.07 -1.43
C ARG A 202 3.88 -2.27 -1.26
N ALA A 203 4.54 -2.38 -0.11
CA ALA A 203 5.43 -3.49 0.21
C ALA A 203 4.62 -4.77 0.40
N SER A 204 3.49 -4.68 1.11
CA SER A 204 2.58 -5.80 1.35
C SER A 204 1.96 -6.39 0.08
N ILE A 205 1.85 -5.60 -1.01
CA ILE A 205 1.26 -6.03 -2.30
C ILE A 205 2.31 -6.29 -3.40
N ALA A 206 3.61 -6.26 -3.06
CA ALA A 206 4.70 -6.43 -4.01
C ALA A 206 4.90 -7.91 -4.42
N ILE A 207 3.93 -8.47 -5.15
CA ILE A 207 3.93 -9.89 -5.57
C ILE A 207 5.19 -10.17 -6.42
N PRO A 208 6.06 -11.12 -6.01
CA PRO A 208 7.24 -11.49 -6.79
C PRO A 208 6.89 -11.84 -8.23
N SER A 209 7.79 -11.57 -9.18
CA SER A 209 7.61 -11.69 -10.64
C SER A 209 6.63 -10.70 -11.29
N VAL A 210 5.67 -10.17 -10.54
CA VAL A 210 4.75 -9.13 -11.03
C VAL A 210 5.35 -7.76 -10.74
N PHE A 211 5.57 -7.45 -9.48
CA PHE A 211 6.05 -6.16 -9.02
C PHE A 211 7.52 -6.22 -8.57
N ILE A 212 8.24 -5.11 -8.78
CA ILE A 212 9.58 -4.95 -8.20
C ILE A 212 9.48 -4.89 -6.67
N PRO A 213 10.39 -5.58 -5.93
CA PRO A 213 10.47 -5.49 -4.47
C PRO A 213 10.68 -4.06 -3.99
N GLN A 214 10.04 -3.70 -2.89
CA GLN A 214 10.17 -2.36 -2.31
C GLN A 214 11.30 -2.33 -1.28
N LYS A 215 12.17 -1.35 -1.40
CA LYS A 215 13.19 -1.10 -0.38
C LYS A 215 12.64 -0.15 0.69
N ILE A 216 12.60 -0.61 1.93
CA ILE A 216 12.29 0.22 3.11
C ILE A 216 13.48 0.08 4.06
N ASP A 217 14.16 1.19 4.32
CA ASP A 217 15.43 1.25 5.06
C ASP A 217 16.50 0.28 4.51
N THR A 218 16.81 -0.77 5.28
CA THR A 218 17.78 -1.82 4.93
C THR A 218 17.14 -3.08 4.38
N MET A 219 15.80 -3.16 4.43
CA MET A 219 15.03 -4.34 4.05
C MET A 219 14.64 -4.27 2.56
N LEU A 220 14.54 -5.45 1.94
CA LEU A 220 14.02 -5.59 0.59
C LEU A 220 12.74 -6.41 0.66
N LEU A 221 11.60 -5.73 0.58
CA LEU A 221 10.29 -6.27 0.92
C LEU A 221 9.52 -6.70 -0.33
N VAL A 222 8.88 -7.85 -0.23
CA VAL A 222 7.89 -8.38 -1.18
C VAL A 222 6.58 -8.68 -0.46
N ASP A 223 5.56 -9.10 -1.20
CA ASP A 223 4.24 -9.42 -0.67
C ASP A 223 4.31 -10.30 0.60
N GLY A 224 3.56 -9.89 1.63
CA GLY A 224 3.53 -10.58 2.92
C GLY A 224 3.01 -12.02 2.81
N GLY A 225 2.20 -12.28 1.79
CA GLY A 225 1.66 -13.59 1.46
C GLY A 225 2.72 -14.63 1.16
N LEU A 226 3.99 -14.27 0.93
CA LEU A 226 5.07 -15.25 0.77
C LEU A 226 5.45 -15.93 2.09
N ALA A 227 5.59 -15.16 3.18
CA ALA A 227 5.88 -15.68 4.52
C ALA A 227 4.62 -16.01 5.32
N ARG A 228 3.60 -15.14 5.25
CA ARG A 228 2.34 -15.26 6.00
C ARG A 228 1.20 -14.54 5.28
N ASN A 229 0.27 -15.30 4.72
CA ASN A 229 -0.88 -14.73 4.02
C ASN A 229 -2.06 -14.35 4.93
N PHE A 230 -2.05 -14.74 6.21
CA PHE A 230 -3.17 -14.50 7.14
C PHE A 230 -2.64 -14.15 8.54
N ALA A 231 -2.75 -12.88 8.93
CA ALA A 231 -2.07 -12.28 10.08
C ALA A 231 -2.84 -12.41 11.41
N ALA A 232 -3.37 -13.61 11.71
CA ALA A 232 -4.22 -13.81 12.88
C ALA A 232 -3.47 -13.68 14.21
N SER A 233 -2.23 -14.17 14.31
CA SER A 233 -1.48 -14.00 15.56
C SER A 233 -1.11 -12.55 15.80
N GLU A 234 -0.74 -11.81 14.75
CA GLU A 234 -0.44 -10.38 14.88
C GLU A 234 -1.66 -9.57 15.32
N LEU A 235 -2.86 -9.98 14.90
CA LEU A 235 -4.11 -9.38 15.36
C LEU A 235 -4.33 -9.59 16.87
N LEU A 236 -3.99 -10.77 17.39
CA LEU A 236 -4.03 -11.05 18.83
C LEU A 236 -2.94 -10.26 19.57
N ASP A 237 -1.75 -10.12 18.99
CA ASP A 237 -0.66 -9.31 19.56
C ASP A 237 -1.02 -7.81 19.64
N MET A 238 -1.88 -7.31 18.74
CA MET A 238 -2.47 -5.96 18.84
C MET A 238 -3.48 -5.82 19.99
N GLY A 239 -3.85 -6.92 20.64
CA GLY A 239 -4.77 -6.97 21.78
C GLY A 239 -6.23 -7.19 21.38
N ALA A 240 -6.49 -7.96 20.33
CA ALA A 240 -7.85 -8.42 20.03
C ALA A 240 -8.31 -9.46 21.07
N ASP A 241 -9.47 -9.23 21.69
CA ASP A 241 -10.10 -10.18 22.60
C ASP A 241 -11.04 -11.15 21.86
N ILE A 242 -11.59 -10.69 20.74
CA ILE A 242 -12.44 -11.46 19.83
C ILE A 242 -11.86 -11.29 18.43
N SER A 243 -11.63 -12.39 17.73
CA SER A 243 -10.88 -12.42 16.48
C SER A 243 -11.73 -12.97 15.34
N ILE A 244 -11.88 -12.18 14.28
CA ILE A 244 -12.62 -12.54 13.08
C ILE A 244 -11.66 -12.56 11.90
N GLY A 245 -11.71 -13.61 11.11
CA GLY A 245 -10.90 -13.83 9.92
C GLY A 245 -11.70 -13.80 8.64
N SER A 246 -11.23 -13.09 7.63
CA SER A 246 -11.68 -13.27 6.25
C SER A 246 -10.51 -13.75 5.39
N TYR A 247 -10.63 -14.96 4.87
CA TYR A 247 -9.58 -15.62 4.10
C TYR A 247 -10.00 -15.83 2.63
N THR A 248 -9.29 -15.18 1.73
CA THR A 248 -9.42 -15.21 0.26
C THR A 248 -8.14 -15.73 -0.42
N GLY A 249 -7.24 -16.32 0.39
CA GLY A 249 -5.91 -16.70 -0.01
C GLY A 249 -5.81 -17.96 -0.85
N PHE A 250 -4.59 -18.22 -1.31
CA PHE A 250 -4.30 -19.39 -2.15
C PHE A 250 -4.41 -20.69 -1.36
N HIS A 251 -5.25 -21.59 -1.86
CA HIS A 251 -5.17 -23.01 -1.52
C HIS A 251 -4.20 -23.72 -2.48
N ARG A 252 -3.78 -24.94 -2.13
CA ARG A 252 -2.92 -25.75 -3.00
C ARG A 252 -3.60 -25.96 -4.35
N TYR A 253 -2.85 -25.72 -5.43
CA TYR A 253 -3.26 -26.14 -6.76
C TYR A 253 -3.38 -27.66 -6.86
N ASP A 254 -4.34 -28.11 -7.67
CA ASP A 254 -4.43 -29.49 -8.14
C ASP A 254 -3.51 -29.72 -9.36
N GLU A 255 -3.48 -30.94 -9.90
CA GLU A 255 -2.61 -31.26 -11.04
C GLU A 255 -2.86 -30.32 -12.24
N SER A 256 -4.12 -29.96 -12.51
CA SER A 256 -4.46 -29.07 -13.61
C SER A 256 -3.94 -27.64 -13.42
N GLY A 257 -3.93 -27.13 -12.18
CA GLY A 257 -3.35 -25.83 -11.84
C GLY A 257 -1.81 -25.78 -11.91
N LEU A 258 -1.13 -26.92 -12.12
CA LEU A 258 0.33 -27.01 -12.19
C LEU A 258 0.87 -27.25 -13.61
N GLU A 259 0.00 -27.26 -14.62
CA GLU A 259 0.40 -27.39 -16.03
C GLU A 259 1.15 -26.16 -16.55
N SER A 260 0.96 -24.99 -15.93
CA SER A 260 1.64 -23.75 -16.27
C SER A 260 2.88 -23.48 -15.39
N ILE A 261 3.91 -22.85 -15.99
CA ILE A 261 5.11 -22.44 -15.27
C ILE A 261 4.77 -21.45 -14.14
N ASP A 262 3.80 -20.56 -14.35
CA ASP A 262 3.39 -19.60 -13.33
C ASP A 262 2.69 -20.28 -12.14
N GLY A 263 1.84 -21.28 -12.40
CA GLY A 263 1.17 -22.07 -11.37
C GLY A 263 2.16 -22.85 -10.52
N LEU A 264 3.17 -23.45 -11.15
CA LEU A 264 4.25 -24.15 -10.47
C LEU A 264 5.09 -23.20 -9.58
N ILE A 265 5.50 -22.04 -10.10
CA ILE A 265 6.27 -21.04 -9.34
C ILE A 265 5.47 -20.52 -8.14
N LYS A 266 4.17 -20.21 -8.32
CA LYS A 266 3.30 -19.78 -7.23
C LYS A 266 3.14 -20.87 -6.18
N GLN A 267 2.86 -22.11 -6.58
CA GLN A 267 2.73 -23.22 -5.63
C GLN A 267 3.99 -23.36 -4.75
N VAL A 268 5.18 -23.30 -5.37
CA VAL A 268 6.46 -23.40 -4.65
C VAL A 268 6.68 -22.20 -3.74
N GLY A 269 6.45 -20.98 -4.23
CA GLY A 269 6.64 -19.74 -3.46
C GLY A 269 5.73 -19.68 -2.23
N PHE A 270 4.46 -20.05 -2.37
CA PHE A 270 3.46 -19.92 -1.31
C PHE A 270 3.35 -21.13 -0.37
N PHE A 271 4.22 -22.15 -0.50
CA PHE A 271 4.17 -23.33 0.39
C PHE A 271 4.27 -22.99 1.87
N THR A 272 5.12 -22.02 2.22
CA THR A 272 5.27 -21.54 3.61
C THR A 272 3.94 -21.01 4.13
N SER A 273 3.32 -20.08 3.41
CA SER A 273 2.02 -19.51 3.78
C SER A 273 0.87 -20.51 3.78
N ILE A 274 0.86 -21.48 2.86
CA ILE A 274 -0.14 -22.55 2.85
C ILE A 274 -0.04 -23.40 4.14
N ARG A 275 1.18 -23.67 4.62
CA ARG A 275 1.39 -24.40 5.89
C ARG A 275 1.08 -23.52 7.10
N ASP A 276 1.51 -22.27 7.08
CA ASP A 276 1.26 -21.31 8.17
C ASP A 276 -0.24 -21.04 8.35
N TYR A 277 -1.01 -21.02 7.25
CA TYR A 277 -2.46 -20.85 7.28
C TYR A 277 -3.17 -21.88 8.18
N ASP A 278 -2.72 -23.15 8.17
CA ASP A 278 -3.32 -24.19 9.00
C ASP A 278 -3.16 -23.91 10.51
N GLU A 279 -2.13 -23.17 10.91
CA GLU A 279 -1.96 -22.70 12.29
C GLU A 279 -2.71 -21.39 12.54
N GLN A 280 -2.62 -20.42 11.62
CA GLN A 280 -3.26 -19.12 11.77
C GLN A 280 -4.79 -19.22 11.85
N LYS A 281 -5.41 -20.12 11.09
CA LYS A 281 -6.87 -20.29 11.11
C LYS A 281 -7.42 -20.81 12.45
N LYS A 282 -6.58 -21.46 13.27
CA LYS A 282 -6.96 -21.93 14.61
C LYS A 282 -6.98 -20.81 15.66
N LEU A 283 -6.36 -19.68 15.34
CA LEU A 283 -6.23 -18.54 16.25
C LEU A 283 -7.44 -17.60 16.19
N VAL A 284 -8.29 -17.73 15.17
CA VAL A 284 -9.49 -16.90 15.04
C VAL A 284 -10.73 -17.58 15.63
N ASP A 285 -11.58 -16.80 16.29
CA ASP A 285 -12.85 -17.28 16.85
C ASP A 285 -13.88 -17.56 15.73
N ILE A 286 -13.87 -16.73 14.69
CA ILE A 286 -14.76 -16.83 13.53
C ILE A 286 -13.92 -16.71 12.27
N LEU A 287 -13.95 -17.73 11.42
CA LEU A 287 -13.31 -17.72 10.11
C LEU A 287 -14.37 -17.73 9.01
N ILE A 288 -14.23 -16.82 8.04
CA ILE A 288 -15.07 -16.74 6.85
C ILE A 288 -14.18 -16.92 5.61
N GLU A 289 -14.51 -17.92 4.81
CA GLU A 289 -13.81 -18.25 3.55
C GLU A 289 -14.76 -18.04 2.36
N PRO A 290 -14.70 -16.88 1.68
CA PRO A 290 -15.46 -16.66 0.45
C PRO A 290 -15.07 -17.63 -0.66
N GLU A 291 -16.06 -18.15 -1.39
CA GLU A 291 -15.83 -19.04 -2.52
C GLU A 291 -15.29 -18.26 -3.73
N VAL A 292 -14.02 -18.41 -4.07
CA VAL A 292 -13.35 -17.63 -5.14
C VAL A 292 -12.99 -18.46 -6.37
N LYS A 293 -13.34 -19.76 -6.39
CA LYS A 293 -13.08 -20.66 -7.52
C LYS A 293 -13.75 -20.16 -8.81
N GLY A 294 -13.05 -20.37 -9.92
CA GLY A 294 -13.47 -19.95 -11.25
C GLY A 294 -13.24 -18.46 -11.56
N LEU A 295 -12.66 -17.69 -10.64
CA LEU A 295 -12.25 -16.31 -10.86
C LEU A 295 -10.73 -16.21 -10.82
N PRO A 296 -10.06 -15.66 -11.85
CA PRO A 296 -8.61 -15.46 -11.81
C PRO A 296 -8.21 -14.42 -10.76
N SER A 297 -7.20 -14.74 -9.94
CA SER A 297 -6.70 -13.85 -8.86
C SER A 297 -6.02 -12.57 -9.36
N MET A 298 -5.68 -12.50 -10.66
CA MET A 298 -5.10 -11.32 -11.32
C MET A 298 -6.11 -10.63 -12.26
N SER A 299 -7.40 -10.92 -12.12
CA SER A 299 -8.48 -10.26 -12.87
C SER A 299 -9.30 -9.37 -11.95
N PHE A 300 -9.24 -8.06 -12.19
CA PHE A 300 -9.91 -7.04 -11.38
C PHE A 300 -11.26 -6.58 -11.93
N ASN A 301 -11.76 -7.22 -12.99
CA ASN A 301 -13.03 -6.84 -13.64
C ASN A 301 -14.27 -7.40 -12.94
N ASN A 302 -14.11 -8.31 -11.97
CA ASN A 302 -15.20 -9.07 -11.34
C ASN A 302 -15.59 -8.51 -9.96
N VAL A 303 -15.51 -7.19 -9.77
CA VAL A 303 -15.66 -6.51 -8.47
C VAL A 303 -16.97 -6.88 -7.78
N ASP A 304 -18.12 -6.59 -8.40
CA ASP A 304 -19.43 -6.86 -7.79
C ASP A 304 -19.65 -8.35 -7.49
N THR A 305 -19.13 -9.23 -8.36
CA THR A 305 -19.23 -10.68 -8.14
C THR A 305 -18.43 -11.10 -6.91
N LEU A 306 -17.20 -10.61 -6.75
CA LEU A 306 -16.35 -10.97 -5.61
C LEU A 306 -16.91 -10.44 -4.30
N ILE A 307 -17.40 -9.20 -4.28
CA ILE A 307 -18.08 -8.60 -3.12
C ILE A 307 -19.31 -9.44 -2.75
N GLU A 308 -20.15 -9.81 -3.72
CA GLU A 308 -21.33 -10.64 -3.48
C GLU A 308 -20.98 -12.02 -2.91
N ARG A 309 -19.90 -12.65 -3.39
CA ARG A 309 -19.45 -13.94 -2.82
C ARG A 309 -18.95 -13.80 -1.38
N GLY A 310 -18.27 -12.70 -1.06
CA GLY A 310 -17.93 -12.36 0.31
C GLY A 310 -19.15 -12.15 1.21
N TYR A 311 -20.15 -11.42 0.70
CA TYR A 311 -21.42 -11.19 1.41
C TYR A 311 -22.13 -12.50 1.72
N ARG A 312 -22.27 -13.38 0.72
CA ARG A 312 -22.90 -14.70 0.88
C ARG A 312 -22.17 -15.59 1.88
N ALA A 313 -20.85 -15.56 1.89
CA ALA A 313 -20.04 -16.35 2.82
C ALA A 313 -20.21 -15.89 4.28
N ALA A 314 -20.37 -14.58 4.49
CA ALA A 314 -20.58 -14.03 5.82
C ALA A 314 -22.04 -14.08 6.30
N LEU A 315 -23.01 -14.17 5.40
CA LEU A 315 -24.44 -14.13 5.72
C LEU A 315 -24.90 -15.13 6.81
N PRO A 316 -24.40 -16.40 6.84
CA PRO A 316 -24.73 -17.35 7.91
C PRO A 316 -24.30 -16.88 9.32
N TYR A 317 -23.31 -15.98 9.40
CA TYR A 317 -22.79 -15.44 10.66
C TYR A 317 -23.51 -14.16 11.10
N LYS A 318 -24.41 -13.59 10.29
CA LYS A 318 -25.08 -12.31 10.56
C LYS A 318 -25.75 -12.26 11.94
N GLU A 319 -26.47 -13.32 12.32
CA GLU A 319 -27.13 -13.39 13.63
C GLU A 319 -26.12 -13.55 14.78
N HIS A 320 -25.00 -14.24 14.55
CA HIS A 320 -23.90 -14.32 15.53
C HIS A 320 -23.27 -12.94 15.73
N PHE A 321 -22.95 -12.22 14.65
CA PHE A 321 -22.43 -10.86 14.71
C PHE A 321 -23.38 -9.90 15.42
N ARG A 322 -24.69 -10.00 15.17
CA ARG A 322 -25.70 -9.18 15.84
C ARG A 322 -25.70 -9.42 17.35
N ARG A 323 -25.68 -10.69 17.77
CA ARG A 323 -25.61 -11.05 19.20
C ARG A 323 -24.30 -10.59 19.85
N LEU A 324 -23.19 -10.67 19.12
CA LEU A 324 -21.90 -10.19 19.57
C LEU A 324 -21.92 -8.66 19.75
N ALA A 325 -22.44 -7.92 18.78
CA ALA A 325 -22.63 -6.48 18.87
C ALA A 325 -23.52 -6.10 20.06
N ASP A 326 -24.68 -6.76 20.22
CA ASP A 326 -25.58 -6.57 21.37
C ASP A 326 -24.89 -6.84 22.72
N SER A 327 -23.96 -7.81 22.77
CA SER A 327 -23.18 -8.12 23.98
C SER A 327 -22.12 -7.05 24.27
N LEU A 328 -21.42 -6.59 23.23
CA LEU A 328 -20.37 -5.57 23.35
C LEU A 328 -20.96 -4.20 23.74
N ASN A 329 -22.13 -3.86 23.21
CA ASN A 329 -22.82 -2.60 23.53
C ASN A 329 -23.19 -2.48 25.02
N ARG A 330 -23.23 -3.59 25.78
CA ARG A 330 -23.42 -3.56 27.25
C ARG A 330 -22.23 -2.97 28.00
N PHE A 331 -21.04 -2.97 27.40
CA PHE A 331 -19.84 -2.33 27.92
C PHE A 331 -19.67 -0.90 27.40
N GLY A 332 -20.58 -0.44 26.53
CA GLY A 332 -20.53 0.85 25.84
C GLY A 332 -20.70 0.68 24.34
N GLU A 333 -21.44 1.59 23.70
CA GLU A 333 -21.52 1.63 22.24
C GLU A 333 -20.15 1.96 21.64
N GLN A 334 -19.80 1.25 20.57
CA GLN A 334 -18.60 1.57 19.81
C GLN A 334 -18.82 2.93 19.12
N PRO A 335 -17.98 3.95 19.38
CA PRO A 335 -18.08 5.21 18.67
C PRO A 335 -17.87 4.96 17.18
N LEU A 336 -18.57 5.73 16.34
CA LEU A 336 -18.26 5.75 14.92
C LEU A 336 -16.81 6.21 14.74
N PRO A 337 -15.96 5.44 14.04
CA PRO A 337 -14.58 5.84 13.83
C PRO A 337 -14.53 7.19 13.11
N GLU A 338 -13.64 8.07 13.60
CA GLU A 338 -13.43 9.38 12.99
C GLU A 338 -12.96 9.21 11.54
N ARG A 339 -13.67 9.78 10.57
CA ARG A 339 -13.28 9.69 9.17
C ARG A 339 -12.37 10.87 8.84
N ILE A 340 -11.07 10.60 8.72
CA ILE A 340 -10.05 11.61 8.39
C ILE A 340 -10.02 12.00 6.91
N LEU A 341 -10.96 11.49 6.10
CA LEU A 341 -11.07 11.74 4.65
C LEU A 341 -11.34 13.21 4.27
N ASN A 342 -11.61 14.07 5.26
CA ASN A 342 -11.85 15.50 5.06
C ASN A 342 -10.57 16.33 4.83
N LYS A 343 -9.38 15.72 4.96
CA LYS A 343 -8.11 16.41 4.76
C LYS A 343 -7.87 16.75 3.28
N LYS A 344 -8.20 17.99 2.91
CA LYS A 344 -8.16 18.47 1.52
C LYS A 344 -6.77 18.89 1.07
N PHE A 345 -6.01 19.55 1.94
CA PHE A 345 -4.74 20.17 1.59
C PHE A 345 -3.63 19.72 2.55
N TYR A 346 -2.42 19.62 2.02
CA TYR A 346 -1.19 19.65 2.82
C TYR A 346 -0.39 20.90 2.45
N SER A 347 0.26 21.48 3.45
CA SER A 347 1.33 22.46 3.29
C SER A 347 2.58 21.87 3.92
N PHE A 348 3.71 21.97 3.21
CA PHE A 348 4.99 21.39 3.61
C PHE A 348 6.07 22.47 3.65
N ASP A 349 7.01 22.32 4.57
CA ASP A 349 8.04 23.32 4.84
C ASP A 349 9.21 23.27 3.84
N ARG A 350 9.41 22.11 3.19
CA ARG A 350 10.45 21.90 2.19
C ARG A 350 10.14 20.73 1.27
N ILE A 351 10.76 20.76 0.10
CA ILE A 351 10.77 19.64 -0.85
C ILE A 351 12.16 19.03 -0.80
N LYS A 352 12.23 17.70 -0.68
CA LYS A 352 13.48 16.94 -0.74
C LYS A 352 13.43 16.04 -1.96
N VAL A 353 14.36 16.20 -2.88
CA VAL A 353 14.48 15.32 -4.04
C VAL A 353 15.59 14.29 -3.76
N THR A 354 15.35 13.04 -4.14
CA THR A 354 16.31 11.94 -3.95
C THR A 354 16.36 11.04 -5.18
N GLY A 355 17.46 10.29 -5.31
CA GLY A 355 17.67 9.33 -6.41
C GLY A 355 18.03 9.96 -7.77
N ASN A 356 17.99 11.29 -7.87
CA ASN A 356 18.44 12.05 -9.02
C ASN A 356 19.98 12.21 -9.03
N THR A 357 20.63 11.80 -10.12
CA THR A 357 22.09 11.90 -10.31
C THR A 357 22.46 12.66 -11.59
N VAL A 358 21.58 12.61 -12.59
CA VAL A 358 21.72 13.28 -13.88
C VAL A 358 20.94 14.60 -13.88
N HIS A 359 19.73 14.62 -13.31
CA HIS A 359 18.86 15.80 -13.26
C HIS A 359 18.97 16.53 -11.91
N SER A 360 19.05 17.86 -11.91
CA SER A 360 19.15 18.63 -10.66
C SER A 360 17.79 18.82 -9.99
N ASP A 361 17.81 19.07 -8.68
CA ASP A 361 16.63 19.36 -7.87
C ASP A 361 15.81 20.52 -8.46
N GLU A 362 16.48 21.58 -8.94
CA GLU A 362 15.81 22.75 -9.55
C GLU A 362 15.07 22.39 -10.84
N GLN A 363 15.60 21.46 -11.65
CA GLN A 363 14.92 20.99 -12.86
C GLN A 363 13.66 20.20 -12.51
N ILE A 364 13.76 19.33 -11.52
CA ILE A 364 12.65 18.48 -11.05
C ILE A 364 11.56 19.35 -10.43
N ILE A 365 11.92 20.23 -9.49
CA ILE A 365 10.99 21.16 -8.84
C ILE A 365 10.37 22.12 -9.85
N GLY A 366 11.14 22.58 -10.84
CA GLY A 366 10.65 23.45 -11.91
C GLY A 366 9.59 22.81 -12.81
N ILE A 367 9.59 21.49 -12.99
CA ILE A 367 8.52 20.77 -13.70
C ILE A 367 7.26 20.65 -12.83
N LEU A 368 7.46 20.36 -11.56
CA LEU A 368 6.37 20.20 -10.61
C LEU A 368 5.61 21.51 -10.41
N ASP A 369 6.32 22.66 -10.46
CA ASP A 369 5.73 23.98 -10.31
C ASP A 369 4.96 24.10 -8.97
N ILE A 370 5.59 23.57 -7.91
CA ILE A 370 5.10 23.60 -6.53
C ILE A 370 6.15 24.24 -5.63
N ALA A 371 5.71 24.95 -4.60
CA ALA A 371 6.59 25.66 -3.67
C ALA A 371 6.28 25.28 -2.22
N PRO A 372 7.29 25.25 -1.33
CA PRO A 372 7.04 25.11 0.10
C PRO A 372 6.09 26.18 0.65
N GLY A 373 5.26 25.81 1.63
CA GLY A 373 4.28 26.68 2.26
C GLY A 373 2.97 26.87 1.48
N THR A 374 2.86 26.35 0.25
CA THR A 374 1.60 26.40 -0.50
C THR A 374 0.68 25.24 -0.11
N ASP A 375 -0.61 25.52 0.02
CA ASP A 375 -1.63 24.48 0.16
C ASP A 375 -1.75 23.72 -1.17
N ILE A 376 -1.50 22.41 -1.12
CA ILE A 376 -1.60 21.52 -2.27
C ILE A 376 -2.64 20.45 -1.97
N ASP A 377 -3.57 20.24 -2.90
CA ASP A 377 -4.49 19.11 -2.85
C ASP A 377 -3.94 17.89 -3.60
N LYS A 378 -4.56 16.74 -3.34
CA LYS A 378 -4.16 15.45 -3.90
C LYS A 378 -4.22 15.41 -5.43
N ASP A 379 -5.16 16.12 -6.06
CA ASP A 379 -5.40 16.08 -7.50
C ASP A 379 -4.28 16.84 -8.21
N LEU A 380 -3.96 18.03 -7.70
CA LEU A 380 -2.83 18.83 -8.18
C LEU A 380 -1.52 18.06 -8.03
N LEU A 381 -1.22 17.50 -6.85
CA LEU A 381 0.04 16.78 -6.65
C LEU A 381 0.15 15.56 -7.57
N ALA A 382 -0.93 14.78 -7.72
CA ALA A 382 -0.96 13.64 -8.63
C ALA A 382 -0.69 14.07 -10.08
N GLU A 383 -1.32 15.16 -10.55
CA GLU A 383 -1.06 15.72 -11.87
C GLU A 383 0.40 16.12 -12.05
N ARG A 384 1.01 16.78 -11.05
CA ARG A 384 2.42 17.18 -11.12
C ARG A 384 3.37 15.99 -11.15
N MET A 385 3.08 14.94 -10.38
CA MET A 385 3.86 13.69 -10.40
C MET A 385 3.75 12.97 -11.75
N GLU A 386 2.54 12.93 -12.33
CA GLU A 386 2.34 12.40 -13.69
C GLU A 386 3.11 13.18 -14.75
N LEU A 387 3.13 14.51 -14.67
CA LEU A 387 3.90 15.36 -15.58
C LEU A 387 5.40 15.10 -15.46
N LEU A 388 5.92 14.96 -14.24
CA LEU A 388 7.33 14.66 -13.98
C LEU A 388 7.71 13.28 -14.52
N TYR A 389 6.88 12.27 -14.28
CA TYR A 389 7.09 10.92 -14.80
C TYR A 389 6.98 10.87 -16.34
N GLY A 390 5.97 11.53 -16.90
CA GLY A 390 5.69 11.60 -18.33
C GLY A 390 6.79 12.26 -19.17
N ASN A 391 7.71 12.98 -18.52
CA ASN A 391 8.90 13.54 -19.15
C ASN A 391 9.92 12.46 -19.59
N GLY A 392 9.79 11.22 -19.11
CA GLY A 392 10.63 10.10 -19.55
C GLY A 392 12.07 10.13 -19.01
N TRP A 393 12.33 10.96 -17.99
CA TRP A 393 13.61 11.01 -17.29
C TRP A 393 13.77 9.87 -16.28
N PHE A 394 12.66 9.38 -15.75
CA PHE A 394 12.64 8.46 -14.61
C PHE A 394 12.00 7.13 -14.98
N GLU A 395 12.55 6.06 -14.41
CA GLU A 395 11.93 4.74 -14.35
C GLU A 395 10.74 4.74 -13.39
N THR A 396 10.84 5.46 -12.28
CA THR A 396 9.75 5.72 -11.32
C THR A 396 9.91 7.10 -10.68
N VAL A 397 8.81 7.77 -10.39
CA VAL A 397 8.72 9.01 -9.61
C VAL A 397 7.73 8.76 -8.47
N ARG A 398 8.23 8.65 -7.25
CA ARG A 398 7.39 8.44 -6.06
C ARG A 398 7.43 9.68 -5.20
N TYR A 399 6.38 9.88 -4.42
CA TYR A 399 6.38 10.90 -3.38
C TYR A 399 5.88 10.32 -2.07
N ARG A 400 6.37 10.90 -0.98
CA ARG A 400 5.87 10.64 0.36
C ARG A 400 5.95 11.88 1.21
N PHE A 401 5.10 11.92 2.23
CA PHE A 401 5.16 12.93 3.26
C PHE A 401 5.93 12.37 4.45
N ASP A 402 6.96 13.09 4.87
CA ASP A 402 7.73 12.79 6.08
C ASP A 402 7.38 13.84 7.14
N PRO A 403 6.48 13.52 8.10
CA PRO A 403 6.23 14.36 9.25
C PRO A 403 7.42 14.21 10.21
N GLY A 404 8.49 14.97 9.94
CA GLY A 404 9.59 15.13 10.87
C GLY A 404 9.12 15.74 12.20
N ASN A 405 10.03 15.84 13.18
CA ASN A 405 9.65 16.29 14.53
C ASN A 405 8.95 17.67 14.58
N ASP A 406 9.34 18.60 13.69
CA ASP A 406 8.83 19.99 13.70
C ASP A 406 8.40 20.52 12.31
N SER A 407 8.48 19.70 11.26
CA SER A 407 8.24 20.14 9.88
C SER A 407 7.74 19.00 8.99
N LEU A 408 6.76 19.26 8.12
CA LEU A 408 6.32 18.32 7.10
C LEU A 408 7.18 18.46 5.84
N VAL A 409 7.78 17.36 5.39
CA VAL A 409 8.63 17.34 4.20
C VAL A 409 7.93 16.55 3.10
N LEU A 410 7.84 17.15 1.91
CA LEU A 410 7.49 16.41 0.71
C LEU A 410 8.78 15.81 0.13
N GLU A 411 8.95 14.50 0.26
CA GLU A 411 10.07 13.78 -0.35
C GLU A 411 9.63 13.23 -1.71
N ILE A 412 10.45 13.48 -2.72
CA ILE A 412 10.26 13.04 -4.09
C ILE A 412 11.42 12.10 -4.41
N ASP A 413 11.11 10.82 -4.55
CA ASP A 413 12.07 9.77 -4.84
C ASP A 413 12.02 9.43 -6.33
N CYS A 414 13.07 9.85 -7.03
CA CYS A 414 13.24 9.70 -8.45
C CYS A 414 14.21 8.56 -8.73
N ASN A 415 13.76 7.51 -9.42
CA ASN A 415 14.66 6.52 -9.99
C ASN A 415 14.92 6.88 -11.45
N GLU A 416 16.12 7.33 -11.80
CA GLU A 416 16.46 7.75 -13.17
C GLU A 416 16.49 6.59 -14.16
N ASN A 417 16.05 6.86 -15.39
CA ASN A 417 16.13 5.86 -16.45
C ASN A 417 17.59 5.43 -16.71
N PRO A 418 17.84 4.13 -16.95
CA PRO A 418 19.18 3.65 -17.22
C PRO A 418 19.72 4.29 -18.50
N LYS A 419 21.04 4.45 -18.56
CA LYS A 419 21.72 5.07 -19.71
C LYS A 419 21.52 4.32 -21.02
N ALA A 420 21.26 3.01 -20.97
CA ALA A 420 21.02 2.21 -22.16
C ALA A 420 19.89 1.20 -21.92
N ILE A 421 18.97 1.08 -22.88
CA ILE A 421 17.85 0.13 -22.86
C ILE A 421 17.82 -0.63 -24.19
N LEU A 422 17.68 -1.95 -24.10
CA LEU A 422 17.35 -2.84 -25.20
C LEU A 422 15.84 -3.05 -25.22
N TYR A 423 15.21 -2.73 -26.34
CA TYR A 423 13.81 -2.98 -26.61
C TYR A 423 13.64 -4.19 -27.53
N GLY A 424 12.63 -5.00 -27.25
CA GLY A 424 12.26 -6.17 -28.05
C GLY A 424 10.76 -6.28 -28.23
N SER A 425 10.33 -6.58 -29.45
CA SER A 425 8.92 -6.81 -29.76
C SER A 425 8.73 -7.73 -30.95
N VAL A 426 7.57 -8.37 -31.02
CA VAL A 426 7.10 -9.08 -32.21
C VAL A 426 6.18 -8.13 -32.95
N HIS A 427 6.36 -8.01 -34.26
CA HIS A 427 5.60 -7.09 -35.10
C HIS A 427 5.05 -7.81 -36.32
N TYR A 428 3.85 -7.40 -36.74
CA TYR A 428 3.21 -7.84 -37.97
C TYR A 428 2.52 -6.64 -38.61
N ASP A 429 2.81 -6.37 -39.87
CA ASP A 429 2.03 -5.49 -40.73
C ASP A 429 2.03 -6.03 -42.17
N ASP A 430 1.21 -5.43 -43.03
CA ASP A 430 1.04 -5.88 -44.41
C ASP A 430 2.25 -5.55 -45.31
N ASP A 431 3.14 -4.63 -44.89
CA ASP A 431 4.26 -4.13 -45.70
C ASP A 431 5.59 -4.86 -45.40
N LEU A 432 5.76 -5.30 -44.15
CA LEU A 432 6.97 -5.93 -43.59
C LEU A 432 6.73 -7.39 -43.19
N HIS A 433 5.48 -7.84 -43.15
CA HIS A 433 5.03 -9.14 -42.63
C HIS A 433 5.44 -9.35 -41.17
N SER A 434 5.53 -10.62 -40.75
CA SER A 434 5.95 -10.98 -39.39
C SER A 434 7.46 -10.83 -39.21
N GLY A 435 7.86 -10.17 -38.13
CA GLY A 435 9.27 -10.03 -37.79
C GLY A 435 9.49 -9.56 -36.36
N LEU A 436 10.76 -9.35 -36.03
CA LEU A 436 11.22 -8.90 -34.74
C LEU A 436 11.65 -7.45 -34.81
N LEU A 437 11.11 -6.62 -33.92
CA LEU A 437 11.61 -5.29 -33.66
C LEU A 437 12.64 -5.37 -32.52
N VAL A 438 13.85 -4.91 -32.79
CA VAL A 438 14.93 -4.80 -31.82
C VAL A 438 15.43 -3.36 -31.82
N GLY A 439 15.28 -2.68 -30.69
CA GLY A 439 15.69 -1.29 -30.52
C GLY A 439 16.76 -1.15 -29.45
N ILE A 440 17.71 -0.24 -29.61
CA ILE A 440 18.63 0.17 -28.55
C ILE A 440 18.54 1.68 -28.41
N SER A 441 18.22 2.16 -27.21
CA SER A 441 18.34 3.58 -26.86
C SER A 441 19.49 3.77 -25.91
N VAL A 442 20.37 4.72 -26.20
CA VAL A 442 21.49 5.12 -25.34
C VAL A 442 21.45 6.61 -25.09
N LYS A 443 21.24 7.02 -23.84
CA LYS A 443 21.25 8.40 -23.37
C LYS A 443 22.64 8.81 -22.88
N ASN A 444 22.99 10.06 -23.12
CA ASN A 444 24.22 10.72 -22.65
C ASN A 444 25.52 9.99 -23.08
N LEU A 445 25.54 9.38 -24.27
CA LEU A 445 26.70 8.62 -24.75
C LEU A 445 27.85 9.54 -25.20
N VAL A 446 27.56 10.49 -26.07
CA VAL A 446 28.57 11.38 -26.68
C VAL A 446 28.73 12.66 -25.87
N THR A 447 27.61 13.24 -25.45
CA THR A 447 27.50 14.53 -24.77
C THR A 447 26.33 14.50 -23.78
N ARG A 448 26.31 15.39 -22.79
CA ARG A 448 25.15 15.53 -21.90
C ARG A 448 23.92 15.98 -22.69
N ARG A 449 22.74 15.49 -22.30
CA ARG A 449 21.45 15.77 -22.93
C ARG A 449 21.45 15.34 -24.41
N SER A 450 22.00 14.16 -24.67
CA SER A 450 21.95 13.52 -25.99
C SER A 450 21.28 12.15 -25.88
N ALA A 451 20.66 11.71 -26.95
CA ALA A 451 20.15 10.34 -27.06
C ALA A 451 20.43 9.79 -28.46
N ILE A 452 20.84 8.52 -28.51
CA ILE A 452 21.02 7.77 -29.75
C ILE A 452 20.09 6.58 -29.69
N ASN A 453 19.21 6.48 -30.68
CA ASN A 453 18.28 5.37 -30.85
C ASN A 453 18.65 4.61 -32.13
N ILE A 454 18.73 3.28 -32.04
CA ILE A 454 18.98 2.38 -33.15
C ILE A 454 17.84 1.36 -33.15
N ASP A 455 16.95 1.44 -34.13
CA ASP A 455 15.80 0.55 -34.27
C ASP A 455 15.98 -0.33 -35.50
N THR A 456 15.85 -1.64 -35.31
CA THR A 456 16.01 -2.64 -36.36
C THR A 456 14.77 -3.53 -36.43
N TYR A 457 14.18 -3.66 -37.61
CA TYR A 457 13.20 -4.67 -37.92
C TYR A 457 13.89 -5.82 -38.65
N ILE A 458 13.69 -7.05 -38.18
CA ILE A 458 14.28 -8.29 -38.68
C ILE A 458 13.16 -9.26 -39.03
N GLY A 459 12.88 -9.44 -40.32
CA GLY A 459 11.89 -10.39 -40.84
C GLY A 459 12.25 -10.82 -42.25
N GLU A 460 11.23 -11.08 -43.08
CA GLU A 460 11.41 -11.26 -44.54
C GLU A 460 11.99 -9.98 -45.17
N PHE A 461 11.53 -8.83 -44.66
CA PHE A 461 12.02 -7.50 -44.94
C PHE A 461 12.90 -6.98 -43.80
N TYR A 462 13.68 -5.93 -44.07
CA TYR A 462 14.49 -5.29 -43.03
C TYR A 462 14.35 -3.77 -43.07
N ARG A 463 14.43 -3.16 -41.90
CA ARG A 463 14.43 -1.71 -41.74
C ARG A 463 15.36 -1.35 -40.60
N ILE A 464 16.26 -0.41 -40.84
CA ILE A 464 17.21 0.10 -39.85
C ILE A 464 17.02 1.60 -39.77
N ARG A 465 16.76 2.10 -38.56
CA ARG A 465 16.66 3.53 -38.28
C ARG A 465 17.64 3.90 -37.19
N ILE A 466 18.46 4.92 -37.46
CA ILE A 466 19.39 5.50 -36.50
C ILE A 466 18.99 6.95 -36.31
N ASN A 467 18.62 7.30 -35.10
CA ASN A 467 18.31 8.67 -34.70
C ASN A 467 19.31 9.12 -33.63
N SER A 468 19.94 10.27 -33.83
CA SER A 468 20.79 10.90 -32.82
C SER A 468 20.27 12.31 -32.58
N ILE A 469 19.90 12.62 -31.33
CA ILE A 469 19.41 13.94 -30.92
C ILE A 469 20.33 14.55 -29.85
N GLN A 470 20.58 15.85 -29.96
CA GLN A 470 21.25 16.67 -28.96
C GLN A 470 20.30 17.79 -28.52
N PHE A 471 19.94 17.84 -27.25
CA PHE A 471 19.19 18.95 -26.69
C PHE A 471 20.11 20.11 -26.32
N ILE A 472 19.64 21.33 -26.59
CA ILE A 472 20.40 22.56 -26.37
C ILE A 472 20.04 23.16 -25.01
N ASP A 473 18.77 23.08 -24.62
CA ASP A 473 18.25 23.57 -23.36
C ASP A 473 18.28 22.51 -22.25
N HIS A 474 18.05 22.94 -21.01
CA HIS A 474 18.08 22.06 -19.83
C HIS A 474 16.78 21.26 -19.67
N ASN A 475 15.70 21.70 -20.29
CA ASN A 475 14.38 21.08 -20.16
C ASN A 475 14.07 20.15 -21.33
N GLU A 476 15.06 19.88 -22.18
CA GLU A 476 14.97 19.00 -23.35
C GLU A 476 13.83 19.38 -24.32
N LYS A 477 13.48 20.68 -24.39
CA LYS A 477 12.42 21.19 -25.27
C LYS A 477 12.93 21.51 -26.68
N PHE A 478 14.20 21.88 -26.82
CA PHE A 478 14.83 22.27 -28.07
C PHE A 478 16.05 21.41 -28.34
N GLY A 479 16.11 20.80 -29.52
CA GLY A 479 17.24 19.96 -29.90
C GLY A 479 17.47 19.89 -31.41
N LEU A 480 18.64 19.39 -31.77
CA LEU A 480 19.03 19.08 -33.14
C LEU A 480 19.09 17.56 -33.29
N ALA A 481 18.44 17.03 -34.33
CA ALA A 481 18.39 15.60 -34.60
C ALA A 481 18.95 15.27 -35.98
N VAL A 482 19.73 14.19 -36.04
CA VAL A 482 20.20 13.54 -37.26
C VAL A 482 19.51 12.20 -37.38
N ASN A 483 18.92 11.92 -38.54
CA ASN A 483 18.19 10.68 -38.81
C ASN A 483 18.80 9.99 -40.03
N LEU A 484 19.06 8.69 -39.91
CA LEU A 484 19.46 7.81 -40.99
C LEU A 484 18.47 6.65 -41.05
N ASN A 485 17.90 6.40 -42.23
CA ASN A 485 16.95 5.30 -42.44
C ASN A 485 17.43 4.46 -43.62
N ALA A 486 17.35 3.14 -43.48
CA ALA A 486 17.67 2.18 -44.52
C ALA A 486 16.63 1.06 -44.49
N ASP A 487 15.79 1.00 -45.52
CA ASP A 487 14.62 0.12 -45.56
C ASP A 487 14.67 -0.74 -46.84
N LYS A 488 14.23 -1.99 -46.71
CA LYS A 488 13.89 -2.87 -47.83
C LYS A 488 12.52 -3.46 -47.52
N THR A 489 11.48 -2.95 -48.17
CA THR A 489 10.08 -3.37 -48.02
C THR A 489 9.60 -4.08 -49.29
N GLU A 490 8.41 -4.69 -49.24
CA GLU A 490 7.68 -5.03 -50.45
C GLU A 490 7.38 -3.73 -51.22
N MET A 491 7.54 -3.75 -52.55
CA MET A 491 7.41 -2.55 -53.41
C MET A 491 5.95 -2.21 -53.70
#